data_AF-A0AAE4A135-F1
#
_entry.id   AF-A0AAE4A135-F1
#
_cell.length_a   1.000
_cell.length_b   1.000
_cell.length_c   1.000
_cell.angle_alpha   90.00
_cell.angle_beta   90.00
_cell.angle_gamma   90.00
#
_symmetry.space_group_name_H-M   'P 1'
#
loop_
_entity.id
_entity.type
_entity.pdbx_description
1 polymer ?
#
loop_
_entity_poly.entity_id
_entity_poly.type
_entity_poly.pdbx_seq_one_letter_code
_entity_poly.pdbx_strand_id
1 'polypeptide(L)'
;MPRFRLPTPSRPAALQSKAKRPAGANGPSGPVETAAEGGIHVVDWLDERTSLSGGLRWMMFRKVPKGTNWFYTLGSATMFAFLSQAVTGIFLAMYYDPSPTRAYESVRYIVNDAFLGEFVRGMHRWGSSVMVILICLHMARTFFFGAYKYPRELNWVIGVALLILTFAMSFTGYLLPFDQRSYWATIVGVNINGTGPLVGPYLSDFLRAGPEFGATTLSRFYAIHMMLVPGLIAALMGAHLYLVAKLGTTAPPWMRAEREKSLIEDEV
;
A
#
# COMPACT_ATOMS: atom_id res chain seq x y z
N MET A 1 -20.73 -9.37 26.61
CA MET A 1 -19.89 -9.36 25.39
C MET A 1 -18.42 -9.26 25.80
N PRO A 2 -17.54 -10.15 25.36
CA PRO A 2 -16.13 -10.11 25.72
C PRO A 2 -15.48 -8.88 25.07
N ARG A 3 -14.94 -7.97 25.88
CA ARG A 3 -14.16 -6.82 25.38
C ARG A 3 -12.92 -7.35 24.67
N PHE A 4 -12.87 -7.20 23.35
CA PHE A 4 -11.70 -7.50 22.55
C PHE A 4 -10.59 -6.48 22.91
N ARG A 5 -9.83 -6.76 23.98
CA ARG A 5 -8.66 -5.95 24.36
C ARG A 5 -7.50 -6.36 23.47
N LEU A 6 -7.19 -5.54 22.48
CA LEU A 6 -5.96 -5.67 21.72
C LEU A 6 -4.76 -5.50 22.69
N PRO A 7 -3.75 -6.39 22.64
CA PRO A 7 -2.56 -6.23 23.46
C PRO A 7 -1.81 -4.96 23.04
N THR A 8 -1.80 -3.95 23.91
CA THR A 8 -1.08 -2.69 23.67
C THR A 8 0.38 -2.82 24.12
N PRO A 9 1.36 -2.74 23.22
CA PRO A 9 2.76 -2.65 23.61
C PRO A 9 3.01 -1.39 24.45
N SER A 10 3.93 -1.49 25.41
CA SER A 10 4.29 -0.41 26.32
C SER A 10 4.85 0.80 25.55
N ARG A 11 4.37 2.01 25.86
CA ARG A 11 4.87 3.25 25.24
C ARG A 11 6.38 3.40 25.50
N PRO A 12 7.16 3.86 24.50
CA PRO A 12 8.54 4.28 24.74
C PRO A 12 8.61 5.28 25.90
N ALA A 13 9.65 5.21 26.73
CA ALA A 13 9.77 6.06 27.93
C ALA A 13 9.58 7.56 27.62
N ALA A 14 10.02 8.01 26.44
CA ALA A 14 9.85 9.39 25.97
C ALA A 14 8.39 9.82 25.68
N LEU A 15 7.48 8.88 25.45
CA LEU A 15 6.06 9.11 25.14
C LEU A 15 5.11 8.72 26.28
N GLN A 16 5.67 8.37 27.44
CA GLN A 16 4.89 8.18 28.66
C GLN A 16 4.49 9.56 29.21
N SER A 17 3.23 9.74 29.57
CA SER A 17 2.77 11.01 30.14
C SER A 17 3.57 11.30 31.41
N LYS A 18 4.17 12.50 31.52
CA LYS A 18 4.74 12.94 32.79
C LYS A 18 3.65 12.90 33.86
N ALA A 19 3.99 12.42 35.06
CA ALA A 19 3.08 12.37 36.18
C ALA A 19 2.45 13.75 36.40
N LYS A 20 1.12 13.79 36.50
CA LYS A 20 0.38 15.03 36.78
C LYS A 20 0.90 15.57 38.12
N ARG A 21 1.44 16.79 38.12
CA ARG A 21 1.88 17.47 39.36
C ARG A 21 0.69 17.54 40.33
N PRO A 22 0.92 17.41 41.66
CA PRO A 22 -0.15 17.40 42.65
C PRO A 22 -1.01 18.67 42.53
N ALA A 23 -2.32 18.48 42.71
CA ALA A 23 -3.31 19.55 42.64
C ALA A 23 -2.98 20.63 43.69
N GLY A 24 -2.62 21.82 43.21
CA GLY A 24 -2.22 22.95 44.06
C GLY A 24 -1.12 23.85 43.47
N ALA A 25 -0.49 23.44 42.36
CA ALA A 25 0.61 24.20 41.73
C ALA A 25 0.24 24.87 40.38
N ASN A 26 -1.05 25.09 40.11
CA ASN A 26 -1.50 25.67 38.83
C ASN A 26 -1.81 27.16 39.01
N GLY A 27 -0.95 28.03 38.47
CA GLY A 27 -1.37 29.38 38.06
C GLY A 27 -2.35 29.30 36.86
N PRO A 28 -2.97 30.42 36.45
CA PRO A 28 -3.89 30.42 35.32
C PRO A 28 -3.23 29.83 34.08
N SER A 29 -3.87 28.81 33.48
CA SER A 29 -3.37 28.13 32.28
C SER A 29 -3.31 29.11 31.11
N GLY A 30 -2.19 29.14 30.41
CA GLY A 30 -2.01 30.04 29.27
C GLY A 30 -2.94 29.66 28.11
N PRO A 31 -3.22 30.57 27.15
CA PRO A 31 -4.10 30.31 26.00
C PRO A 31 -3.69 29.06 25.19
N VAL A 32 -2.37 28.79 25.12
CA VAL A 32 -1.80 27.62 24.45
C VAL A 32 -2.08 26.32 25.21
N GLU A 33 -2.08 26.36 26.53
CA GLU A 33 -2.33 25.20 27.37
C GLU A 33 -3.81 24.81 27.31
N THR A 34 -4.72 25.79 27.35
CA THR A 34 -6.16 25.58 27.15
C THR A 34 -6.48 25.03 25.75
N ALA A 35 -5.80 25.52 24.70
CA ALA A 35 -5.96 24.98 23.35
C ALA A 35 -5.43 23.54 23.21
N ALA A 36 -4.30 23.23 23.87
CA ALA A 36 -3.76 21.87 23.92
C ALA A 36 -4.67 20.91 24.70
N GLU A 37 -5.22 21.34 25.84
CA GLU A 37 -6.18 20.58 26.64
C GLU A 37 -7.48 20.32 25.86
N GLY A 38 -7.98 21.32 25.13
CA GLY A 38 -9.13 21.15 24.23
C GLY A 38 -8.88 20.12 23.13
N GLY A 39 -7.69 20.14 22.53
CA GLY A 39 -7.27 19.14 21.53
C GLY A 39 -7.19 17.72 22.11
N ILE A 40 -6.63 17.58 23.32
CA ILE A 40 -6.58 16.29 24.04
C ILE A 40 -7.99 15.77 24.33
N HIS A 41 -8.90 16.64 24.78
CA HIS A 41 -10.28 16.24 25.08
C HIS A 41 -11.06 15.76 23.84
N VAL A 42 -10.85 16.37 22.67
CA VAL A 42 -11.44 15.91 21.39
C VAL A 42 -10.89 14.53 21.00
N VAL A 43 -9.59 14.32 21.15
CA VAL A 43 -8.95 13.02 20.87
C VAL A 43 -9.45 11.94 21.83
N ASP A 44 -9.55 12.23 23.12
CA ASP A 44 -10.06 11.31 24.12
C ASP A 44 -11.54 10.97 23.90
N TRP A 45 -12.37 11.97 23.55
CA TRP A 45 -13.78 11.76 23.20
C TRP A 45 -13.96 10.86 21.97
N LEU A 46 -13.10 11.03 20.96
CA LEU A 46 -13.08 10.18 19.77
C LEU A 46 -12.60 8.78 20.10
N ASP A 47 -11.54 8.65 20.90
CA ASP A 47 -10.98 7.35 21.29
C ASP A 47 -11.94 6.56 22.18
N GLU A 48 -12.68 7.23 23.07
CA GLU A 48 -13.72 6.59 23.89
C GLU A 48 -14.82 5.96 23.02
N ARG A 49 -15.19 6.60 21.91
CA ARG A 49 -16.25 6.13 20.99
C ARG A 49 -15.77 5.09 19.99
N THR A 50 -14.57 5.26 19.47
CA THR A 50 -14.06 4.46 18.35
C THR A 50 -13.07 3.38 18.80
N SER A 51 -12.47 3.53 19.99
CA SER A 51 -11.36 2.70 20.50
C SER A 51 -10.22 2.53 19.49
N LEU A 52 -10.08 3.46 18.54
CA LEU A 52 -9.16 3.34 17.41
C LEU A 52 -7.69 3.44 17.84
N SER A 53 -7.40 4.16 18.93
CA SER A 53 -6.02 4.39 19.36
C SER A 53 -5.33 3.10 19.79
N GLY A 54 -6.07 2.13 20.32
CA GLY A 54 -5.54 0.83 20.71
C GLY A 54 -4.96 0.06 19.51
N GLY A 55 -5.72 -0.03 18.42
CA GLY A 55 -5.30 -0.69 17.19
C GLY A 55 -4.15 0.03 16.49
N LEU A 56 -4.21 1.37 16.41
CA LEU A 56 -3.14 2.16 15.80
C LEU A 56 -1.83 2.05 16.60
N ARG A 57 -1.90 2.09 17.94
CA ARG A 57 -0.73 1.90 18.82
C ARG A 57 -0.14 0.51 18.68
N TRP A 58 -0.97 -0.52 18.57
CA TRP A 58 -0.51 -1.89 18.33
C TRP A 58 0.26 -2.01 17.01
N MET A 59 -0.22 -1.37 15.94
CA MET A 59 0.46 -1.35 14.66
C MET A 59 1.78 -0.56 14.69
N MET A 60 1.77 0.64 15.30
CA MET A 60 2.91 1.57 15.28
C MET A 60 4.03 1.19 16.26
N PHE A 61 3.69 0.70 17.46
CA PHE A 61 4.66 0.44 18.53
C PHE A 61 5.02 -1.04 18.67
N ARG A 62 4.88 -1.83 17.60
CA ARG A 62 5.35 -3.22 17.59
C ARG A 62 6.86 -3.29 17.78
N LYS A 63 7.33 -4.31 18.51
CA LYS A 63 8.77 -4.56 18.66
C LYS A 63 9.32 -5.12 17.35
N VAL A 64 10.41 -4.52 16.87
CA VAL A 64 11.16 -4.99 15.71
C VAL A 64 12.41 -5.72 16.22
N PRO A 65 12.82 -6.86 15.61
CA PRO A 65 14.04 -7.56 16.01
C PRO A 65 15.27 -6.64 15.97
N LYS A 66 16.24 -6.89 16.83
CA LYS A 66 17.52 -6.16 16.77
C LYS A 66 18.25 -6.49 15.47
N GLY A 67 19.13 -5.60 15.01
CA GLY A 67 19.96 -5.82 13.82
C GLY A 67 19.24 -5.70 12.47
N THR A 68 18.02 -5.15 12.42
CA THR A 68 17.35 -4.82 11.16
C THR A 68 18.07 -3.70 10.42
N ASN A 69 18.15 -3.82 9.09
CA ASN A 69 18.75 -2.83 8.19
C ASN A 69 17.69 -2.23 7.25
N TRP A 70 18.15 -1.39 6.32
CA TRP A 70 17.29 -0.70 5.35
C TRP A 70 16.45 -1.63 4.46
N PHE A 71 16.85 -2.88 4.23
CA PHE A 71 16.03 -3.81 3.44
C PHE A 71 14.68 -4.15 4.08
N TYR A 72 14.50 -3.88 5.38
CA TYR A 72 13.21 -4.03 6.08
C TYR A 72 12.22 -2.90 5.76
N THR A 73 12.67 -1.78 5.19
CA THR A 73 11.80 -0.64 4.84
C THR A 73 11.20 -0.74 3.44
N LEU A 74 11.63 -1.72 2.62
CA LEU A 74 11.15 -1.90 1.25
C LEU A 74 9.63 -2.09 1.17
N GLY A 75 9.03 -2.79 2.14
CA GLY A 75 7.56 -2.95 2.19
C GLY A 75 6.84 -1.63 2.42
N SER A 76 7.28 -0.83 3.41
CA SER A 76 6.71 0.50 3.67
C SER A 76 7.00 1.49 2.54
N ALA A 77 8.15 1.40 1.88
CA ALA A 77 8.49 2.21 0.72
C ALA A 77 7.56 1.89 -0.48
N THR A 78 7.26 0.61 -0.70
CA THR A 78 6.31 0.17 -1.74
C THR A 78 4.89 0.67 -1.43
N MET A 79 4.45 0.57 -0.17
CA MET A 79 3.16 1.13 0.26
C MET A 79 3.11 2.65 0.03
N PHE A 80 4.16 3.38 0.39
CA PHE A 80 4.23 4.81 0.15
C PHE A 80 4.18 5.14 -1.35
N ALA A 81 4.89 4.39 -2.18
CA ALA A 81 4.83 4.54 -3.63
C ALA A 81 3.40 4.32 -4.15
N PHE A 82 2.69 3.29 -3.69
CA PHE A 82 1.27 3.07 -4.02
C PHE A 82 0.38 4.24 -3.59
N LEU A 83 0.54 4.77 -2.37
CA LEU A 83 -0.23 5.93 -1.91
C LEU A 83 0.05 7.17 -2.77
N SER A 84 1.31 7.40 -3.13
CA SER A 84 1.69 8.46 -4.06
C SER A 84 1.05 8.28 -5.44
N GLN A 85 1.02 7.05 -5.96
CA GLN A 85 0.34 6.71 -7.22
C GLN A 85 -1.17 6.96 -7.14
N ALA A 86 -1.82 6.57 -6.03
CA ALA A 86 -3.24 6.80 -5.83
C ALA A 86 -3.59 8.29 -5.80
N VAL A 87 -2.83 9.10 -5.05
CA VAL A 87 -3.04 10.55 -4.95
C VAL A 87 -2.80 11.24 -6.30
N THR A 88 -1.67 10.95 -6.95
CA THR A 88 -1.38 11.53 -8.27
C THR A 88 -2.38 11.08 -9.33
N GLY A 89 -2.81 9.81 -9.30
CA GLY A 89 -3.83 9.27 -10.20
C GLY A 89 -5.18 9.95 -10.04
N ILE A 90 -5.61 10.24 -8.81
CA ILE A 90 -6.83 11.02 -8.55
C ILE A 90 -6.76 12.40 -9.21
N PHE A 91 -5.64 13.11 -9.07
CA PHE A 91 -5.49 14.43 -9.71
C PHE A 91 -5.48 14.33 -11.24
N LEU A 92 -4.81 13.34 -11.82
CA LEU A 92 -4.82 13.13 -13.27
C LEU A 92 -6.22 12.79 -13.79
N ALA A 93 -6.98 11.99 -13.04
CA ALA A 93 -8.35 11.60 -13.38
C ALA A 93 -9.33 12.78 -13.41
N MET A 94 -9.04 13.90 -12.74
CA MET A 94 -9.86 15.11 -12.82
C MET A 94 -9.78 15.83 -14.18
N TYR A 95 -8.71 15.57 -14.96
CA TYR A 95 -8.46 16.21 -16.26
C TYR A 95 -8.51 15.23 -17.44
N TYR A 96 -8.36 13.93 -17.17
CA TYR A 96 -8.29 12.90 -18.21
C TYR A 96 -9.65 12.56 -18.80
N ASP A 97 -9.70 12.41 -20.12
CA ASP A 97 -10.90 12.00 -20.86
C ASP A 97 -10.74 10.60 -21.46
N PRO A 98 -11.47 9.57 -20.99
CA PRO A 98 -11.34 8.19 -21.45
C PRO A 98 -12.07 7.93 -22.79
N SER A 99 -11.93 8.84 -23.76
CA SER A 99 -12.44 8.70 -25.14
C SER A 99 -11.30 8.57 -26.14
N PRO A 100 -11.35 7.65 -27.13
CA PRO A 100 -10.29 7.50 -28.14
C PRO A 100 -9.94 8.79 -28.89
N THR A 101 -10.92 9.69 -29.07
CA THR A 101 -10.73 10.96 -29.78
C THR A 101 -10.16 12.08 -28.90
N ARG A 102 -10.24 11.96 -27.57
CA ARG A 102 -9.86 13.03 -26.62
C ARG A 102 -8.79 12.61 -25.61
N ALA A 103 -8.52 11.32 -25.44
CA ALA A 103 -7.57 10.82 -24.45
C ALA A 103 -6.18 11.41 -24.63
N TYR A 104 -5.64 11.35 -25.85
CA TYR A 104 -4.33 11.91 -26.15
C TYR A 104 -4.28 13.43 -25.92
N GLU A 105 -5.28 14.17 -26.41
CA GLU A 105 -5.38 15.62 -26.21
C GLU A 105 -5.53 16.00 -24.72
N SER A 106 -6.28 15.23 -23.94
CA SER A 106 -6.40 15.46 -22.49
C SER A 106 -5.08 15.28 -21.76
N VAL A 107 -4.26 14.29 -22.16
CA VAL A 107 -2.91 14.12 -21.62
C VAL A 107 -1.98 15.25 -22.07
N ARG A 108 -2.11 15.73 -23.31
CA ARG A 108 -1.37 16.90 -23.80
C ARG A 108 -1.70 18.13 -22.97
N TYR A 109 -2.97 18.37 -22.68
CA TYR A 109 -3.41 19.48 -21.83
C TYR A 109 -2.83 19.37 -20.41
N ILE A 110 -2.85 18.18 -19.80
CA ILE A 110 -2.24 17.94 -18.49
C ILE A 110 -0.75 18.32 -18.49
N VAL A 111 -0.03 17.99 -19.56
CA VAL A 111 1.41 18.28 -19.64
C VAL A 111 1.69 19.76 -19.84
N ASN A 112 0.97 20.42 -20.74
CA ASN A 112 1.38 21.75 -21.22
C ASN A 112 0.64 22.91 -20.56
N ASP A 113 -0.61 22.70 -20.11
CA ASP A 113 -1.52 23.79 -19.77
C ASP A 113 -2.03 23.72 -18.32
N ALA A 114 -2.16 22.52 -17.74
CA ALA A 114 -2.64 22.35 -16.38
C ALA A 114 -1.58 22.80 -15.35
N PHE A 115 -2.02 23.53 -14.31
CA PHE A 115 -1.13 23.95 -13.22
C PHE A 115 -0.49 22.74 -12.52
N LEU A 116 0.85 22.70 -12.53
CA LEU A 116 1.67 21.56 -12.05
C LEU A 116 1.36 20.21 -12.71
N GLY A 117 0.65 20.18 -13.84
CA GLY A 117 0.21 18.94 -14.45
C GLY A 117 1.36 18.07 -14.96
N GLU A 118 2.41 18.66 -15.56
CA GLU A 118 3.63 17.94 -15.93
C GLU A 118 4.30 17.27 -14.72
N PHE A 119 4.40 17.99 -13.61
CA PHE A 119 5.00 17.48 -12.37
C PHE A 119 4.20 16.30 -11.82
N VAL A 120 2.86 16.43 -11.71
CA VAL A 120 1.99 15.36 -11.21
C VAL A 120 2.03 14.14 -12.13
N ARG A 121 1.98 14.35 -13.45
CA ARG A 121 2.12 13.26 -14.44
C ARG A 121 3.49 12.60 -14.38
N GLY A 122 4.54 13.39 -14.19
CA GLY A 122 5.91 12.91 -14.01
C GLY A 122 6.03 12.03 -12.76
N MET A 123 5.50 12.49 -11.62
CA MET A 123 5.44 11.73 -10.38
C MET A 123 4.65 10.43 -10.54
N HIS A 124 3.53 10.44 -11.29
CA HIS A 124 2.77 9.24 -11.57
C HIS A 124 3.59 8.26 -12.43
N ARG A 125 4.10 8.72 -13.58
CA ARG A 125 4.87 7.87 -14.52
C ARG A 125 6.13 7.28 -13.89
N TRP A 126 6.97 8.10 -13.27
CA TRP A 126 8.22 7.64 -12.66
C TRP A 126 7.97 6.89 -11.35
N GLY A 127 6.97 7.31 -10.58
CA GLY A 127 6.56 6.62 -9.36
C GLY A 127 6.04 5.21 -9.62
N SER A 128 5.36 4.96 -10.75
CA SER A 128 5.01 3.60 -11.17
C SER A 128 6.24 2.72 -11.38
N SER A 129 7.28 3.24 -12.05
CA SER A 129 8.54 2.49 -12.24
C SER A 129 9.24 2.20 -10.91
N VAL A 130 9.29 3.20 -10.03
CA VAL A 130 9.86 3.05 -8.68
C VAL A 130 9.07 2.01 -7.87
N MET A 131 7.74 2.04 -7.93
CA MET A 131 6.89 1.06 -7.25
C MET A 131 7.18 -0.37 -7.72
N VAL A 132 7.34 -0.59 -9.02
CA VAL A 132 7.70 -1.89 -9.61
C VAL A 132 9.08 -2.34 -9.13
N ILE A 133 10.08 -1.46 -9.11
CA ILE A 133 11.41 -1.78 -8.59
C ILE A 133 11.35 -2.15 -7.10
N LEU A 134 10.65 -1.34 -6.30
CA LEU A 134 10.54 -1.54 -4.86
C LEU A 134 9.84 -2.85 -4.51
N ILE A 135 8.74 -3.19 -5.19
CA ILE A 135 8.05 -4.46 -4.93
C ILE A 135 8.91 -5.66 -5.34
N CYS A 136 9.64 -5.59 -6.46
CA CYS A 136 10.58 -6.65 -6.86
C CYS A 136 11.70 -6.83 -5.82
N LEU A 137 12.29 -5.73 -5.34
CA LEU A 137 13.30 -5.78 -4.27
C LEU A 137 12.71 -6.31 -2.96
N HIS A 138 11.46 -5.94 -2.63
CA HIS A 138 10.76 -6.45 -1.46
C HIS A 138 10.52 -7.96 -1.55
N MET A 139 10.13 -8.46 -2.72
CA MET A 139 9.96 -9.89 -3.01
C MET A 139 11.29 -10.65 -2.92
N ALA A 140 12.36 -10.10 -3.52
CA ALA A 140 13.70 -10.69 -3.43
C ALA A 140 14.15 -10.80 -1.97
N ARG A 141 14.04 -9.72 -1.19
CA ARG A 141 14.39 -9.72 0.23
C ARG A 141 13.58 -10.74 1.03
N THR A 142 12.27 -10.81 0.80
CA THR A 142 11.40 -11.72 1.56
C THR A 142 11.71 -13.18 1.24
N PHE A 143 12.09 -13.47 -0.01
CA PHE A 143 12.60 -14.78 -0.42
C PHE A 143 13.94 -15.11 0.23
N PHE A 144 14.97 -14.28 0.04
CA PHE A 144 16.32 -14.56 0.55
C PHE A 144 16.40 -14.58 2.08
N PHE A 145 15.55 -13.83 2.78
CA PHE A 145 15.53 -13.80 4.24
C PHE A 145 14.63 -14.89 4.83
N GLY A 146 14.04 -15.76 3.98
CA GLY A 146 13.14 -16.83 4.41
C GLY A 146 11.88 -16.33 5.11
N ALA A 147 11.46 -15.10 4.82
CA ALA A 147 10.36 -14.45 5.54
C ALA A 147 8.98 -15.05 5.25
N TYR A 148 8.87 -15.80 4.14
CA TYR A 148 7.67 -16.52 3.72
C TYR A 148 7.42 -17.83 4.48
N LYS A 149 8.43 -18.36 5.19
CA LYS A 149 8.31 -19.62 5.94
C LYS A 149 7.32 -19.49 7.10
N TYR A 150 6.88 -20.65 7.63
CA TYR A 150 5.99 -20.76 8.78
C TYR A 150 6.29 -19.72 9.87
N PRO A 151 5.29 -19.01 10.41
CA PRO A 151 3.84 -19.09 10.13
C PRO A 151 3.32 -18.02 9.13
N ARG A 152 4.14 -17.57 8.16
CA ARG A 152 3.86 -16.40 7.29
C ARG A 152 3.52 -16.75 5.83
N GLU A 153 3.13 -17.99 5.56
CA GLU A 153 2.82 -18.49 4.21
C GLU A 153 1.66 -17.70 3.59
N LEU A 154 0.60 -17.44 4.35
CA LEU A 154 -0.54 -16.66 3.87
C LEU A 154 -0.13 -15.22 3.52
N ASN A 155 0.76 -14.62 4.31
CA ASN A 155 1.25 -13.27 4.03
C ASN A 155 2.07 -13.23 2.73
N TRP A 156 2.82 -14.31 2.44
CA TRP A 156 3.53 -14.47 1.18
C TRP A 156 2.59 -14.62 -0.02
N VAL A 157 1.54 -15.45 0.08
CA VAL A 157 0.53 -15.59 -0.99
C VAL A 157 -0.13 -14.25 -1.31
N ILE A 158 -0.50 -13.48 -0.29
CA ILE A 158 -1.03 -12.12 -0.48
C ILE A 158 0.01 -11.22 -1.14
N GLY A 159 1.28 -11.32 -0.74
CA GLY A 159 2.38 -10.57 -1.37
C GLY A 159 2.56 -10.88 -2.86
N VAL A 160 2.46 -12.16 -3.26
CA VAL A 160 2.50 -12.57 -4.66
C VAL A 160 1.28 -12.03 -5.42
N ALA A 161 0.09 -12.07 -4.84
CA ALA A 161 -1.10 -11.46 -5.44
C ALA A 161 -0.92 -9.95 -5.65
N LEU A 162 -0.37 -9.23 -4.66
CA LEU A 162 -0.05 -7.80 -4.75
C LEU A 162 1.00 -7.50 -5.84
N LEU A 163 1.99 -8.39 -6.04
CA LEU A 163 2.95 -8.27 -7.14
C LEU A 163 2.26 -8.34 -8.51
N ILE A 164 1.41 -9.35 -8.71
CA ILE A 164 0.66 -9.53 -9.96
C ILE A 164 -0.24 -8.31 -10.23
N LEU A 165 -0.96 -7.84 -9.21
CA LEU A 165 -1.81 -6.65 -9.32
C LEU A 165 -1.01 -5.38 -9.62
N THR A 166 0.22 -5.26 -9.09
CA THR A 166 1.10 -4.12 -9.40
C THR A 166 1.54 -4.13 -10.87
N PHE A 167 1.84 -5.30 -11.44
CA PHE A 167 2.10 -5.40 -12.88
C PHE A 167 0.85 -5.11 -13.71
N ALA A 168 -0.32 -5.59 -13.28
CA ALA A 168 -1.59 -5.25 -13.91
C ALA A 168 -1.85 -3.74 -13.90
N MET A 169 -1.57 -3.05 -12.78
CA MET A 169 -1.63 -1.58 -12.70
C MET A 169 -0.71 -0.92 -13.71
N SER A 170 0.56 -1.35 -13.77
CA SER A 170 1.54 -0.75 -14.69
C SER A 170 1.12 -0.91 -16.15
N PHE A 171 0.60 -2.08 -16.54
CA PHE A 171 0.08 -2.32 -17.89
C PHE A 171 -1.17 -1.50 -18.19
N THR A 172 -2.16 -1.52 -17.29
CA THR A 172 -3.44 -0.82 -17.49
C THR A 172 -3.31 0.70 -17.48
N GLY A 173 -2.28 1.26 -16.83
CA GLY A 173 -1.98 2.69 -16.88
C GLY A 173 -1.21 3.09 -18.13
N TYR A 174 -0.34 2.21 -18.62
CA TYR A 174 0.48 2.45 -19.81
C TYR A 174 -0.36 2.71 -21.08
N LEU A 175 -1.58 2.15 -21.15
CA LEU A 175 -2.46 2.32 -22.30
C LEU A 175 -3.22 3.65 -22.33
N LEU A 176 -3.41 4.31 -21.18
CA LEU A 176 -4.31 5.47 -21.04
C LEU A 176 -3.91 6.71 -21.87
N PRO A 177 -2.62 7.00 -22.13
CA PRO A 177 -2.25 8.08 -23.05
C PRO A 177 -2.77 7.89 -24.48
N PHE A 178 -3.11 6.66 -24.86
CA PHE A 178 -3.71 6.31 -26.14
C PHE A 178 -2.91 6.80 -27.36
N ASP A 179 -1.57 6.79 -27.26
CA ASP A 179 -0.66 7.01 -28.37
C ASP A 179 -0.41 5.70 -29.15
N GLN A 180 0.34 5.77 -30.25
CA GLN A 180 0.63 4.59 -31.08
C GLN A 180 1.30 3.46 -30.28
N ARG A 181 2.20 3.77 -29.35
CA ARG A 181 2.92 2.76 -28.57
C ARG A 181 1.98 2.07 -27.58
N SER A 182 1.22 2.85 -26.84
CA SER A 182 0.19 2.40 -25.91
C SER A 182 -0.87 1.55 -26.61
N TYR A 183 -1.37 1.99 -27.77
CA TYR A 183 -2.40 1.28 -28.54
C TYR A 183 -1.92 -0.12 -28.98
N TRP A 184 -0.77 -0.20 -29.65
CA TRP A 184 -0.24 -1.49 -30.12
C TRP A 184 0.21 -2.40 -28.98
N ALA A 185 0.79 -1.84 -27.91
CA ALA A 185 1.12 -2.62 -26.71
C ALA A 185 -0.12 -3.26 -26.08
N THR A 186 -1.25 -2.54 -26.08
CA THR A 186 -2.51 -3.06 -25.54
C THR A 186 -3.05 -4.22 -26.37
N ILE A 187 -3.03 -4.08 -27.70
CA ILE A 187 -3.44 -5.16 -28.62
C ILE A 187 -2.61 -6.42 -28.37
N VAL A 188 -1.28 -6.28 -28.30
CA VAL A 188 -0.38 -7.41 -28.03
C VAL A 188 -0.69 -8.05 -26.68
N GLY A 189 -0.83 -7.25 -25.61
CA GLY A 189 -1.11 -7.77 -24.28
C GLY A 189 -2.46 -8.52 -24.17
N VAL A 190 -3.51 -7.99 -24.80
CA VAL A 190 -4.83 -8.65 -24.82
C VAL A 190 -4.81 -9.92 -25.65
N ASN A 191 -4.06 -9.96 -26.75
CA ASN A 191 -3.91 -11.15 -27.58
C ASN A 191 -3.11 -12.25 -26.86
N ILE A 192 -2.05 -11.90 -26.14
CA ILE A 192 -1.29 -12.84 -25.30
C ILE A 192 -2.22 -13.47 -24.25
N ASN A 193 -3.03 -12.67 -23.54
CA ASN A 193 -4.02 -13.20 -22.60
C ASN A 193 -5.03 -14.16 -23.27
N GLY A 194 -5.35 -13.93 -24.55
CA GLY A 194 -6.21 -14.78 -25.36
C GLY A 194 -5.66 -16.19 -25.62
N THR A 195 -4.34 -16.38 -25.51
CA THR A 195 -3.70 -17.69 -25.72
C THR A 195 -3.86 -18.66 -24.55
N GLY A 196 -4.27 -18.18 -23.37
CA GLY A 196 -4.47 -19.01 -22.20
C GLY A 196 -5.57 -20.06 -22.43
N PRO A 197 -5.38 -21.32 -22.02
CA PRO A 197 -6.42 -22.33 -22.19
C PRO A 197 -7.66 -21.98 -21.34
N LEU A 198 -8.84 -22.37 -21.83
CA LEU A 198 -10.14 -22.23 -21.17
C LEU A 198 -10.59 -20.78 -20.94
N VAL A 199 -9.90 -20.03 -20.08
CA VAL A 199 -10.31 -18.68 -19.64
C VAL A 199 -9.76 -17.58 -20.56
N GLY A 200 -8.66 -17.83 -21.27
CA GLY A 200 -7.97 -16.84 -22.09
C GLY A 200 -8.86 -16.18 -23.15
N PRO A 201 -9.60 -16.93 -24.00
CA PRO A 201 -10.48 -16.36 -25.00
C PRO A 201 -11.56 -15.45 -24.41
N TYR A 202 -12.22 -15.89 -23.33
CA TYR A 202 -13.23 -15.08 -22.64
C TYR A 202 -12.65 -13.82 -21.99
N LEU A 203 -11.46 -13.93 -21.40
CA LEU A 203 -10.76 -12.78 -20.82
C LEU A 203 -10.34 -11.78 -21.90
N SER A 204 -9.84 -12.26 -23.04
CA SER A 204 -9.43 -11.40 -24.15
C SER A 204 -10.62 -10.66 -24.76
N ASP A 205 -11.73 -11.34 -24.98
CA ASP A 205 -12.99 -10.74 -25.44
C ASP A 205 -13.54 -9.72 -24.42
N PHE A 206 -13.52 -10.09 -23.13
CA PHE A 206 -13.86 -9.18 -22.04
C PHE A 206 -12.91 -7.98 -21.95
N LEU A 207 -11.63 -8.10 -22.25
CA LEU A 207 -10.74 -6.94 -22.22
C LEU A 207 -10.92 -6.06 -23.47
N ARG A 208 -11.14 -6.68 -24.64
CA ARG A 208 -11.31 -5.98 -25.92
C ARG A 208 -12.61 -5.18 -25.99
N ALA A 209 -13.70 -5.68 -25.39
CA ALA A 209 -14.97 -4.95 -25.30
C ALA A 209 -15.66 -4.62 -26.64
N GLY A 210 -15.43 -5.43 -27.67
CA GLY A 210 -16.00 -5.23 -29.00
C GLY A 210 -15.19 -5.93 -30.10
N PRO A 211 -15.64 -5.84 -31.36
CA PRO A 211 -14.93 -6.42 -32.50
C PRO A 211 -13.55 -5.76 -32.71
N GLU A 212 -13.43 -4.47 -32.37
CA GLU A 212 -12.20 -3.67 -32.50
C GLU A 212 -11.90 -2.91 -31.22
N PHE A 213 -10.64 -2.48 -31.07
CA PHE A 213 -10.21 -1.62 -29.97
C PHE A 213 -10.78 -0.22 -30.14
N GLY A 214 -11.66 0.20 -29.23
CA GLY A 214 -12.38 1.46 -29.34
C GLY A 214 -12.72 2.09 -27.99
N ALA A 215 -13.79 2.89 -27.98
CA ALA A 215 -14.18 3.68 -26.80
C ALA A 215 -14.58 2.81 -25.60
N THR A 216 -15.27 1.70 -25.85
CA THR A 216 -15.65 0.74 -24.81
C THR A 216 -14.44 0.05 -24.20
N THR A 217 -13.41 -0.25 -25.01
CA THR A 217 -12.13 -0.81 -24.55
C THR A 217 -11.43 0.16 -23.61
N LEU A 218 -11.26 1.41 -24.05
CA LEU A 218 -10.54 2.42 -23.29
C LEU A 218 -11.23 2.75 -21.96
N SER A 219 -12.55 2.97 -21.98
CA SER A 219 -13.32 3.21 -20.76
C SER A 219 -13.28 2.03 -19.78
N ARG A 220 -13.27 0.78 -20.28
CA ARG A 220 -13.11 -0.43 -19.46
C ARG A 220 -11.74 -0.47 -18.79
N PHE A 221 -10.66 -0.24 -19.54
CA PHE A 221 -9.32 -0.18 -18.96
C PHE A 221 -9.16 0.96 -17.96
N TYR A 222 -9.77 2.12 -18.23
CA TYR A 222 -9.82 3.23 -17.29
C TYR A 222 -10.50 2.84 -15.97
N ALA A 223 -11.66 2.19 -16.02
CA ALA A 223 -12.35 1.71 -14.81
C ALA A 223 -11.54 0.64 -14.05
N ILE A 224 -10.86 -0.25 -14.77
CA ILE A 224 -9.96 -1.25 -14.17
C ILE A 224 -8.79 -0.57 -13.46
N HIS A 225 -8.15 0.39 -14.12
CA HIS A 225 -6.96 1.08 -13.62
C HIS A 225 -7.25 2.02 -12.45
N MET A 226 -8.37 2.75 -12.50
CA MET A 226 -8.70 3.74 -11.47
C MET A 226 -9.47 3.18 -10.28
N MET A 227 -10.32 2.16 -10.49
CA MET A 227 -11.23 1.68 -9.44
C MET A 227 -10.91 0.25 -9.02
N LEU A 228 -11.01 -0.71 -9.96
CA LEU A 228 -11.02 -2.13 -9.63
C LEU A 228 -9.67 -2.57 -9.02
N VAL A 229 -8.58 -2.34 -9.74
CA VAL A 229 -7.26 -2.84 -9.34
C VAL A 229 -6.69 -2.08 -8.14
N PRO A 230 -6.74 -0.73 -8.06
CA PRO A 230 -6.31 -0.01 -6.85
C PRO A 230 -7.13 -0.39 -5.62
N GLY A 231 -8.45 -0.56 -5.77
CA GLY A 231 -9.32 -0.99 -4.68
C GLY A 231 -8.93 -2.38 -4.15
N LEU A 232 -8.67 -3.33 -5.06
CA LEU A 232 -8.21 -4.66 -4.69
C LEU A 232 -6.81 -4.65 -4.04
N ILE A 233 -5.89 -3.84 -4.57
CA ILE A 233 -4.56 -3.63 -3.95
C ILE A 233 -4.71 -3.07 -2.54
N ALA A 234 -5.54 -2.04 -2.34
CA ALA A 234 -5.76 -1.43 -1.03
C ALA A 234 -6.32 -2.44 -0.01
N ALA A 235 -7.30 -3.26 -0.42
CA ALA A 235 -7.88 -4.30 0.43
C ALA A 235 -6.85 -5.38 0.81
N LEU A 236 -6.13 -5.93 -0.17
CA LEU A 236 -5.09 -6.94 0.07
C LEU A 236 -3.91 -6.37 0.84
N MET A 237 -3.53 -5.12 0.61
CA MET A 237 -2.49 -4.43 1.37
C MET A 237 -2.90 -4.27 2.84
N GLY A 238 -4.16 -3.94 3.12
CA GLY A 238 -4.69 -3.93 4.49
C GLY A 238 -4.58 -5.30 5.17
N ALA A 239 -4.99 -6.37 4.47
CA ALA A 239 -4.84 -7.74 4.97
C ALA A 239 -3.36 -8.14 5.18
N HIS A 240 -2.48 -7.76 4.25
CA HIS A 240 -1.04 -8.00 4.35
C HIS A 240 -0.44 -7.30 5.57
N LEU A 241 -0.72 -6.01 5.76
CA LEU A 241 -0.25 -5.25 6.92
C LEU A 241 -0.80 -5.79 8.24
N TYR A 242 -2.06 -6.23 8.26
CA TYR A 242 -2.66 -6.88 9.43
C TYR A 242 -1.89 -8.15 9.83
N LEU A 243 -1.58 -9.03 8.87
CA LEU A 243 -0.79 -10.25 9.14
C LEU A 243 0.63 -9.92 9.58
N VAL A 244 1.26 -8.91 8.99
CA VAL A 244 2.59 -8.42 9.40
C VAL A 244 2.57 -7.87 10.83
N ALA A 245 1.49 -7.17 11.23
CA ALA A 245 1.32 -6.69 12.60
C ALA A 245 1.04 -7.84 13.58
N LYS A 246 0.25 -8.85 13.17
CA LYS A 246 -0.08 -10.03 13.98
C LYS A 246 1.08 -11.00 14.19
N LEU A 247 1.83 -11.29 13.14
CA LEU A 247 2.87 -12.34 13.13
C LEU A 247 4.28 -11.77 13.39
N GLY A 248 4.44 -10.45 13.37
CA GLY A 248 5.73 -9.79 13.49
C GLY A 248 6.63 -9.96 12.27
N THR A 249 7.76 -9.25 12.26
CA THR A 249 8.80 -9.41 11.22
C THR A 249 9.81 -10.46 11.62
N THR A 250 10.34 -11.17 10.63
CA THR A 250 11.46 -12.11 10.85
C THR A 250 12.68 -11.41 11.42
N ALA A 251 13.43 -12.11 12.28
CA ALA A 251 14.77 -11.69 12.62
C ALA A 251 15.67 -11.73 11.37
N PRO A 252 16.72 -10.91 11.31
CA PRO A 252 17.68 -10.99 10.22
C PRO A 252 18.39 -12.33 10.16
N PRO A 253 18.63 -12.89 8.95
CA PRO A 253 19.22 -14.22 8.81
C PRO A 253 20.66 -14.32 9.32
N TRP A 254 21.35 -13.19 9.53
CA TRP A 254 22.68 -13.14 10.14
C TRP A 254 22.66 -13.15 11.68
N MET A 255 21.49 -13.01 12.31
CA MET A 255 21.39 -13.18 13.76
C MET A 255 21.24 -14.66 14.09
N ARG A 256 22.09 -15.18 14.99
CA ARG A 256 21.89 -16.51 15.55
C ARG A 256 20.59 -16.51 16.36
N ALA A 257 19.75 -17.50 16.12
CA ALA A 257 18.67 -17.81 17.05
C ALA A 257 19.32 -18.15 18.40
N GLU A 258 18.95 -17.45 19.47
CA GLU A 258 19.24 -17.94 20.82
C GLU A 258 18.55 -19.30 20.94
N ARG A 259 19.37 -20.36 21.04
CA ARG A 259 18.86 -21.70 21.30
C ARG A 259 18.29 -21.66 22.71
N GLU A 260 16.98 -21.84 22.83
CA GLU A 260 16.32 -21.91 24.13
C GLU A 260 16.92 -23.08 24.91
N LYS A 261 17.59 -22.80 26.03
CA LYS A 261 18.31 -23.82 26.83
C LYS A 261 17.40 -24.95 27.31
N SER A 262 16.09 -24.70 27.43
CA SER A 262 15.10 -25.69 27.88
C SER A 262 14.96 -26.89 26.95
N LEU A 263 15.24 -26.75 25.64
CA LEU A 263 15.14 -27.86 24.70
C LEU A 263 16.31 -28.86 24.80
N ILE A 264 17.33 -28.56 25.60
CA ILE A 264 18.49 -29.45 25.82
C ILE A 264 18.33 -30.26 27.11
N GLU A 265 17.52 -29.79 28.06
CA GLU A 265 17.39 -30.44 29.39
C GLU A 265 16.44 -31.66 29.37
N ASP A 266 15.67 -31.86 28.30
CA ASP A 266 14.75 -33.00 28.14
C ASP A 266 15.37 -34.20 27.39
N GLU A 267 16.67 -34.15 27.02
CA GLU A 267 17.38 -35.22 26.28
C GLU A 267 18.53 -35.90 27.07
N VAL A 268 18.53 -35.83 28.41
CA VAL A 268 19.52 -36.55 29.26
C VAL A 268 18.87 -37.53 30.21
#